data_AF-A0A0D6JHE6-F1
#
_entry.id   AF-A0A0D6JHE6-F1
#
_cell.length_a   1.000
_cell.length_b   1.000
_cell.length_c   1.000
_cell.angle_alpha   90.00
_cell.angle_beta   90.00
_cell.angle_gamma   90.00
#
_symmetry.space_group_name_H-M   'P 1'
#
loop_
_entity.id
_entity.type
_entity.pdbx_description
1 polymer ?
#
loop_
_entity_poly.entity_id
_entity_poly.type
_entity_poly.pdbx_seq_one_letter_code
_entity_poly.pdbx_strand_id
1 'polypeptide(L)'
;MTPVAPDVPAVEVQIIEMTNAYRAKNSLGAVHRNAALDKAARAYAEYLSRTNTFAHDADGRQPSARAEAAGYTYCQIAENLAMALDSRGFTTSALANQAVEGWIKSPSHRKNLLAPYVKEIGVAVTRVPDKHPKYVSVQLFGRPTSEMYAFRISNRARQSVDYTFGGETHEIGPGYSVQHKTCEPGYIAFDIAGKSAGKVQSRYTAADGQSYRLSQDRSGQIRIEIEPVSGR
;
A
#
# COMPACT_ATOMS: atom_id res chain seq x y z
N MET A 1 16.56 -7.57 39.05
CA MET A 1 17.31 -7.72 37.78
C MET A 1 17.09 -6.47 36.95
N THR A 2 18.14 -5.92 36.35
CA THR A 2 18.03 -4.76 35.45
C THR A 2 17.27 -5.16 34.18
N PRO A 3 16.24 -4.42 33.76
CA PRO A 3 15.51 -4.77 32.54
C PRO A 3 16.40 -4.71 31.30
N VAL A 4 16.20 -5.64 30.36
CA VAL A 4 16.93 -5.64 29.08
C VAL A 4 16.45 -4.48 28.22
N ALA A 5 17.38 -3.63 27.78
CA ALA A 5 17.09 -2.54 26.86
C ALA A 5 17.50 -2.96 25.43
N PRO A 6 16.59 -2.86 24.45
CA PRO A 6 16.90 -3.13 23.05
C PRO A 6 17.66 -1.97 22.41
N ASP A 7 18.43 -2.27 21.36
CA ASP A 7 18.94 -1.26 20.43
C ASP A 7 17.81 -0.84 19.48
N VAL A 8 17.20 0.32 19.76
CA VAL A 8 16.00 0.83 19.07
C VAL A 8 16.19 0.94 17.55
N PRO A 9 17.25 1.58 17.02
CA PRO A 9 17.54 1.55 15.58
C PRO A 9 17.58 0.14 14.98
N ALA A 10 18.17 -0.83 15.68
CA ALA A 10 18.20 -2.21 15.20
C ALA A 10 16.81 -2.89 15.22
N VAL A 11 15.92 -2.51 16.16
CA VAL A 11 14.52 -2.97 16.18
C VAL A 11 13.80 -2.48 14.92
N GLU A 12 13.97 -1.22 14.54
CA GLU A 12 13.33 -0.63 13.37
C GLU A 12 13.74 -1.31 12.07
N VAL A 13 15.04 -1.60 11.92
CA VAL A 13 15.57 -2.38 10.79
C VAL A 13 14.95 -3.78 10.76
N GLN A 14 14.93 -4.49 11.89
CA GLN A 14 14.36 -5.84 11.96
C GLN A 14 12.84 -5.84 11.65
N ILE A 15 12.09 -4.82 12.07
CA ILE A 15 10.67 -4.69 11.71
C ILE A 15 10.51 -4.60 10.18
N ILE A 16 11.34 -3.81 9.49
CA ILE A 16 11.30 -3.67 8.02
C ILE A 16 11.64 -5.01 7.35
N GLU A 17 12.69 -5.67 7.81
CA GLU A 17 13.13 -6.98 7.28
C GLU A 17 12.05 -8.05 7.45
N MET A 18 11.47 -8.17 8.65
CA MET A 18 10.39 -9.11 8.93
C MET A 18 9.12 -8.79 8.12
N THR A 19 8.81 -7.50 7.94
CA THR A 19 7.71 -7.07 7.08
C THR A 19 7.93 -7.50 5.63
N ASN A 20 9.12 -7.28 5.08
CA ASN A 20 9.46 -7.70 3.72
C ASN A 20 9.50 -9.22 3.56
N ALA A 21 9.98 -9.96 4.57
CA ALA A 21 9.91 -11.41 4.58
C ALA A 21 8.46 -11.92 4.58
N TYR A 22 7.57 -11.30 5.36
CA TYR A 22 6.15 -11.64 5.36
C TYR A 22 5.48 -11.33 4.03
N ARG A 23 5.80 -10.19 3.40
CA ARG A 23 5.32 -9.82 2.06
C ARG A 23 5.79 -10.81 1.00
N ALA A 24 7.06 -11.20 1.01
CA ALA A 24 7.61 -12.19 0.09
C ALA A 24 6.92 -13.56 0.22
N LYS A 25 6.63 -14.01 1.45
CA LYS A 25 5.86 -15.25 1.70
C LYS A 25 4.43 -15.21 1.11
N ASN A 26 3.91 -14.03 0.84
CA ASN A 26 2.58 -13.81 0.24
C ASN A 26 2.68 -13.33 -1.22
N SER A 27 3.82 -13.56 -1.88
CA SER A 27 4.06 -13.19 -3.29
C SER A 27 3.91 -11.69 -3.58
N LEU A 28 4.20 -10.84 -2.60
CA LEU A 28 4.20 -9.39 -2.73
C LEU A 28 5.62 -8.84 -2.82
N GLY A 29 5.78 -7.76 -3.59
CA GLY A 29 7.04 -7.03 -3.68
C GLY A 29 7.44 -6.39 -2.35
N ALA A 30 8.75 -6.28 -2.13
CA ALA A 30 9.31 -5.58 -0.99
C ALA A 30 8.93 -4.09 -1.00
N VAL A 31 8.84 -3.51 0.21
CA VAL A 31 8.76 -2.07 0.41
C VAL A 31 10.15 -1.51 0.74
N HIS A 32 10.41 -0.30 0.27
CA HIS A 32 11.68 0.39 0.44
C HIS A 32 11.60 1.45 1.54
N ARG A 33 12.63 1.55 2.37
CA ARG A 33 12.66 2.51 3.46
C ARG A 33 12.65 3.95 2.91
N ASN A 34 11.79 4.81 3.45
CA ASN A 34 11.68 6.22 3.07
C ASN A 34 11.87 7.13 4.30
N ALA A 35 12.79 8.10 4.20
CA ALA A 35 13.17 8.96 5.31
C ALA A 35 12.04 9.91 5.77
N ALA A 36 11.17 10.36 4.87
CA ALA A 36 10.03 11.20 5.24
C ALA A 36 8.98 10.41 6.02
N LEU A 37 8.74 9.14 5.63
CA LEU A 37 7.89 8.23 6.40
C LEU A 37 8.49 7.89 7.77
N ASP A 38 9.80 7.67 7.87
CA ASP A 38 10.48 7.48 9.17
C ASP A 38 10.30 8.70 10.07
N LYS A 39 10.47 9.91 9.52
CA LYS A 39 10.29 11.16 10.25
C LYS A 39 8.87 11.30 10.78
N ALA A 40 7.87 11.00 9.96
CA ALA A 40 6.46 11.00 10.37
C ALA A 40 6.18 9.95 11.46
N ALA A 41 6.68 8.72 11.28
CA ALA A 41 6.53 7.65 12.25
C ALA A 41 7.18 8.00 13.59
N ARG A 42 8.39 8.60 13.58
CA ARG A 42 9.10 9.02 14.78
C ARG A 42 8.33 10.07 15.56
N ALA A 43 7.92 11.15 14.88
CA ALA A 43 7.17 12.22 15.51
C ALA A 43 5.89 11.69 16.18
N TYR A 44 5.20 10.74 15.53
CA TYR A 44 3.98 10.15 16.08
C TYR A 44 4.26 9.16 17.22
N ALA A 45 5.30 8.32 17.11
CA ALA A 45 5.70 7.41 18.18
C ALA A 45 6.08 8.18 19.45
N GLU A 46 6.78 9.31 19.30
CA GLU A 46 7.12 10.21 20.40
C GLU A 46 5.88 10.85 21.02
N TYR A 47 4.94 11.33 20.20
CA TYR A 47 3.66 11.86 20.68
C TYR A 47 2.88 10.81 21.48
N LEU A 48 2.68 9.61 20.92
CA LEU A 48 2.00 8.50 21.59
C LEU A 48 2.73 8.07 22.88
N SER A 49 4.06 8.18 22.92
CA SER A 49 4.85 7.82 24.10
C SER A 49 4.67 8.77 25.28
N ARG A 50 4.20 9.99 25.05
CA ARG A 50 4.04 11.03 26.08
C ARG A 50 2.59 11.29 26.46
N THR A 51 1.65 10.64 25.79
CA THR A 51 0.21 10.80 26.02
C THR A 51 -0.38 9.50 26.58
N ASN A 52 -1.54 9.62 27.22
CA ASN A 52 -2.28 8.46 27.72
C ASN A 52 -3.22 7.85 26.65
N THR A 53 -3.11 8.31 25.41
CA THR A 53 -4.00 7.91 24.30
C THR A 53 -3.22 7.13 23.26
N PHE A 54 -3.66 5.90 22.98
CA PHE A 54 -3.11 5.08 21.91
C PHE A 54 -4.17 4.87 20.82
N ALA A 55 -4.16 5.76 19.84
CA ALA A 55 -5.09 5.77 18.71
C ALA A 55 -4.39 6.23 17.43
N HIS A 56 -5.00 6.06 16.26
CA HIS A 56 -4.46 6.50 14.97
C HIS A 56 -4.56 8.02 14.75
N ASP A 57 -5.39 8.70 15.53
CA ASP A 57 -5.73 10.12 15.44
C ASP A 57 -5.55 10.84 16.78
N ALA A 58 -4.70 10.31 17.66
CA ALA A 58 -4.51 10.82 19.01
C ALA A 58 -4.01 12.27 19.06
N ASP A 59 -3.38 12.75 17.98
CA ASP A 59 -2.91 14.13 17.78
C ASP A 59 -3.91 15.00 16.98
N GLY A 60 -5.11 14.48 16.72
CA GLY A 60 -6.14 15.13 15.89
C GLY A 60 -5.86 15.07 14.38
N ARG A 61 -4.82 14.35 13.95
CA ARG A 61 -4.43 14.23 12.54
C ARG A 61 -4.57 12.81 12.04
N GLN A 62 -4.82 12.67 10.74
CA GLN A 62 -4.74 11.39 10.07
C GLN A 62 -3.28 11.04 9.73
N PRO A 63 -2.91 9.76 9.60
CA PRO A 63 -1.55 9.35 9.22
C PRO A 63 -1.03 10.03 7.96
N SER A 64 -1.92 10.26 7.00
CA SER A 64 -1.63 10.94 5.75
C SER A 64 -1.17 12.39 5.94
N ALA A 65 -1.86 13.14 6.80
CA ALA A 65 -1.50 14.52 7.13
C ALA A 65 -0.16 14.60 7.89
N ARG A 66 0.20 13.56 8.65
CA ARG A 66 1.53 13.45 9.28
C ARG A 66 2.62 13.16 8.24
N ALA A 67 2.36 12.25 7.30
CA ALA A 67 3.28 11.95 6.21
C ALA A 67 3.54 13.18 5.33
N GLU A 68 2.50 13.90 4.94
CA GLU A 68 2.61 15.13 4.13
C GLU A 68 3.44 16.21 4.84
N ALA A 69 3.17 16.46 6.12
CA ALA A 69 3.94 17.42 6.92
C ALA A 69 5.41 17.01 7.11
N ALA A 70 5.74 15.72 6.96
CA ALA A 70 7.11 15.23 6.96
C ALA A 70 7.78 15.34 5.57
N GLY A 71 7.08 15.81 4.55
CA GLY A 71 7.58 15.97 3.18
C GLY A 71 7.27 14.80 2.24
N TYR A 72 6.34 13.92 2.61
CA TYR A 72 5.97 12.76 1.80
C TYR A 72 4.71 13.05 0.96
N THR A 73 4.87 13.23 -0.34
CA THR A 73 3.73 13.38 -1.28
C THR A 73 3.21 11.99 -1.68
N TYR A 74 1.95 11.70 -1.33
CA TYR A 74 1.42 10.34 -1.38
C TYR A 74 0.20 10.18 -2.29
N CYS A 75 0.03 8.96 -2.78
CA CYS A 75 -1.23 8.45 -3.30
C CYS A 75 -1.95 7.54 -2.31
N GLN A 76 -1.20 6.77 -1.54
CA GLN A 76 -1.73 5.84 -0.55
C GLN A 76 -0.88 5.92 0.71
N ILE A 77 -1.54 5.87 1.87
CA ILE A 77 -0.91 5.79 3.19
C ILE A 77 -1.64 4.74 4.00
N ALA A 78 -0.89 3.93 4.75
CA ALA A 78 -1.44 3.02 5.75
C ALA A 78 -0.58 3.05 7.02
N GLU A 79 -1.18 2.84 8.18
CA GLU A 79 -0.50 2.88 9.47
C GLU A 79 -0.79 1.62 10.30
N ASN A 80 0.26 1.08 10.91
CA ASN A 80 0.19 0.06 11.93
C ASN A 80 0.80 0.60 13.22
N LEU A 81 0.11 0.38 14.34
CA LEU A 81 0.57 0.77 15.68
C LEU A 81 0.74 -0.46 16.54
N ALA A 82 1.81 -0.53 17.34
CA ALA A 82 1.97 -1.55 18.37
C ALA A 82 2.43 -0.91 19.69
N MET A 83 2.03 -1.54 20.79
CA MET A 83 2.52 -1.20 22.12
C MET A 83 2.99 -2.49 22.79
N ALA A 84 4.18 -2.46 23.37
CA ALA A 84 4.78 -3.59 24.07
C ALA A 84 5.14 -3.17 25.50
N LEU A 85 4.81 -4.02 26.48
CA LEU A 85 5.16 -3.83 27.89
C LEU A 85 5.63 -5.17 28.46
N ASP A 86 6.84 -5.18 29.02
CA ASP A 86 7.40 -6.31 29.79
C ASP A 86 8.31 -5.73 30.88
N SER A 87 8.03 -6.06 32.13
CA SER A 87 8.80 -5.58 33.29
C SER A 87 10.26 -6.04 33.25
N ARG A 88 10.57 -7.13 32.53
CA ARG A 88 11.92 -7.67 32.33
C ARG A 88 12.67 -7.00 31.18
N GLY A 89 11.99 -6.17 30.38
CA GLY A 89 12.53 -5.54 29.18
C GLY A 89 12.47 -6.45 27.96
N PHE A 90 13.11 -6.00 26.88
CA PHE A 90 13.10 -6.69 25.59
C PHE A 90 14.50 -6.77 25.01
N THR A 91 14.84 -7.91 24.42
CA THR A 91 15.91 -7.94 23.42
C THR A 91 15.43 -7.26 22.14
N THR A 92 16.37 -6.81 21.30
CA THR A 92 16.05 -6.20 19.99
C THR A 92 15.09 -7.07 19.17
N SER A 93 15.40 -8.36 19.02
CA SER A 93 14.58 -9.28 18.23
C SER A 93 13.25 -9.63 18.88
N ALA A 94 13.17 -9.71 20.21
CA ALA A 94 11.90 -9.95 20.89
C ALA A 94 10.91 -8.79 20.66
N LEU A 95 11.38 -7.54 20.72
CA LEU A 95 10.52 -6.37 20.51
C LEU A 95 10.05 -6.26 19.06
N ALA A 96 10.95 -6.46 18.08
CA ALA A 96 10.59 -6.48 16.66
C ALA A 96 9.56 -7.57 16.37
N ASN A 97 9.80 -8.80 16.86
CA ASN A 97 8.90 -9.93 16.68
C ASN A 97 7.54 -9.69 17.31
N GLN A 98 7.48 -9.12 18.51
CA GLN A 98 6.20 -8.80 19.16
C GLN A 98 5.36 -7.82 18.33
N ALA A 99 5.97 -6.79 17.75
CA ALA A 99 5.26 -5.84 16.90
C ALA A 99 4.73 -6.50 15.62
N VAL A 100 5.60 -7.17 14.86
CA VAL A 100 5.24 -7.72 13.55
C VAL A 100 4.26 -8.89 13.67
N GLU A 101 4.47 -9.83 14.59
CA GLU A 101 3.52 -10.93 14.81
C GLU A 101 2.19 -10.43 15.36
N GLY A 102 2.19 -9.37 16.17
CA GLY A 102 0.98 -8.70 16.62
C GLY A 102 0.17 -8.14 15.44
N TRP A 103 0.83 -7.46 14.50
CA TRP A 103 0.21 -6.95 13.29
C TRP A 103 -0.28 -8.06 12.36
N ILE A 104 0.48 -9.15 12.18
CA ILE A 104 0.08 -10.30 11.36
C ILE A 104 -1.20 -10.95 11.91
N LYS A 105 -1.32 -11.08 13.22
CA LYS A 105 -2.49 -11.70 13.88
C LYS A 105 -3.72 -10.81 13.90
N SER A 106 -3.57 -9.51 13.66
CA SER A 106 -4.67 -8.55 13.64
C SER A 106 -5.17 -8.34 12.20
N PRO A 107 -6.44 -8.66 11.88
CA PRO A 107 -6.93 -8.55 10.50
C PRO A 107 -6.78 -7.16 9.88
N SER A 108 -7.00 -6.08 10.65
CA SER A 108 -6.85 -4.70 10.18
C SER A 108 -5.39 -4.37 9.85
N HIS A 109 -4.45 -4.71 10.74
CA HIS A 109 -3.02 -4.45 10.51
C HIS A 109 -2.43 -5.35 9.42
N ARG A 110 -2.86 -6.62 9.37
CA ARG A 110 -2.45 -7.57 8.33
C ARG A 110 -2.86 -7.09 6.94
N LYS A 111 -4.00 -6.43 6.79
CA LYS A 111 -4.41 -5.81 5.52
C LYS A 111 -3.37 -4.80 5.02
N ASN A 112 -2.77 -4.00 5.92
CA ASN A 112 -1.73 -3.04 5.57
C ASN A 112 -0.41 -3.73 5.17
N LEU A 113 0.01 -4.75 5.94
CA LEU A 113 1.18 -5.58 5.61
C LEU A 113 1.07 -6.22 4.22
N LEU A 114 -0.13 -6.67 3.86
CA LEU A 114 -0.44 -7.33 2.58
C LEU A 114 -0.99 -6.37 1.52
N ALA A 115 -0.94 -5.06 1.73
CA ALA A 115 -1.39 -4.11 0.73
C ALA A 115 -0.50 -4.25 -0.52
N PRO A 116 -1.04 -4.64 -1.69
CA PRO A 116 -0.22 -4.88 -2.88
C PRO A 116 0.34 -3.60 -3.48
N TYR A 117 -0.18 -2.45 -3.04
CA TYR A 117 0.07 -1.15 -3.65
C TYR A 117 1.08 -0.28 -2.93
N VAL A 118 1.45 -0.64 -1.70
CA VAL A 118 2.48 0.11 -0.99
C VAL A 118 3.85 -0.22 -1.59
N LYS A 119 4.68 0.82 -1.73
CA LYS A 119 6.03 0.75 -2.32
C LYS A 119 7.09 1.12 -1.31
N GLU A 120 6.74 1.92 -0.31
CA GLU A 120 7.65 2.47 0.66
C GLU A 120 7.16 2.24 2.09
N ILE A 121 8.10 2.30 3.02
CA ILE A 121 7.87 2.07 4.45
C ILE A 121 8.68 3.06 5.28
N GLY A 122 8.11 3.53 6.39
CA GLY A 122 8.84 4.16 7.48
C GLY A 122 8.48 3.51 8.81
N VAL A 123 9.45 3.38 9.71
CA VAL A 123 9.26 2.73 11.02
C VAL A 123 9.95 3.55 12.10
N ALA A 124 9.27 3.71 13.23
CA ALA A 124 9.88 4.26 14.43
C ALA A 124 9.42 3.50 15.68
N VAL A 125 10.34 3.32 16.61
CA VAL A 125 10.10 2.72 17.92
C VAL A 125 10.55 3.70 19.01
N THR A 126 9.69 4.00 19.97
CA THR A 126 9.98 4.93 21.06
C THR A 126 9.69 4.30 22.41
N ARG A 127 10.62 4.46 23.36
CA ARG A 127 10.42 4.05 24.75
C ARG A 127 9.49 5.04 25.46
N VAL A 128 8.45 4.53 26.10
CA VAL A 128 7.59 5.32 26.99
C VAL A 128 8.33 5.61 28.30
N PRO A 129 8.31 6.85 28.83
CA PRO A 129 8.87 7.17 30.14
C PRO A 129 8.01 6.59 31.27
N ASP A 130 8.19 5.30 31.56
CA ASP A 130 7.43 4.55 32.57
C ASP A 130 8.36 3.75 33.50
N LYS A 131 7.85 3.35 34.67
CA LYS A 131 8.54 2.50 35.66
C LYS A 131 8.87 1.12 35.09
N HIS A 132 8.03 0.61 34.19
CA HIS A 132 8.27 -0.64 33.47
C HIS A 132 8.65 -0.36 32.02
N PRO A 133 9.56 -1.15 31.41
CA PRO A 133 9.88 -1.01 29.99
C PRO A 133 8.62 -1.15 29.13
N LYS A 134 8.29 -0.05 28.45
CA LYS A 134 7.17 0.05 27.55
C LYS A 134 7.63 0.75 26.27
N TYR A 135 7.24 0.22 25.12
CA TYR A 135 7.63 0.73 23.81
C TYR A 135 6.40 0.91 22.93
N VAL A 136 6.41 1.98 22.13
CA VAL A 136 5.45 2.24 21.07
C VAL A 136 6.17 2.08 19.73
N SER A 137 5.60 1.29 18.83
CA SER A 137 6.07 1.13 17.45
C SER A 137 5.03 1.70 16.50
N VAL A 138 5.48 2.55 15.58
CA VAL A 138 4.69 3.09 14.47
C VAL A 138 5.30 2.62 13.17
N GLN A 139 4.49 2.01 12.30
CA GLN A 139 4.86 1.61 10.95
C GLN A 139 3.94 2.31 9.97
N LEU A 140 4.52 3.10 9.07
CA LEU A 140 3.81 3.75 7.96
C LEU A 140 4.19 3.06 6.66
N PHE A 141 3.20 2.79 5.83
CA PHE A 141 3.39 2.42 4.43
C PHE A 141 2.96 3.57 3.53
N GLY A 142 3.65 3.70 2.41
CA GLY A 142 3.35 4.72 1.41
C GLY A 142 3.40 4.19 -0.01
N ARG A 143 2.58 4.80 -0.87
CA ARG A 143 2.83 4.86 -2.30
C ARG A 143 3.03 6.32 -2.69
N PRO A 144 4.19 6.72 -3.23
CA PRO A 144 4.42 8.11 -3.59
C PRO A 144 3.66 8.47 -4.87
N THR A 145 3.38 9.74 -5.09
CA THR A 145 2.74 10.21 -6.35
C THR A 145 3.60 9.97 -7.58
N SER A 146 4.92 9.87 -7.44
CA SER A 146 5.84 9.45 -8.51
C SER A 146 5.59 8.02 -9.00
N GLU A 147 4.99 7.19 -8.16
CA GLU A 147 4.66 5.80 -8.41
C GLU A 147 3.15 5.62 -8.56
N MET A 148 2.38 6.62 -9.02
CA MET A 148 0.93 6.45 -9.30
C MET A 148 0.63 5.16 -10.09
N TYR A 149 -0.56 4.58 -9.88
CA TYR A 149 -1.02 3.50 -10.77
C TYR A 149 -1.05 4.03 -12.18
N ALA A 150 -0.29 3.40 -13.07
CA ALA A 150 -0.34 3.71 -14.48
C ALA A 150 -0.65 2.45 -15.27
N PHE A 151 -1.72 2.48 -16.05
CA PHE A 151 -2.07 1.41 -16.97
C PHE A 151 -2.40 1.97 -18.35
N ARG A 152 -2.35 1.11 -19.36
CA ARG A 152 -2.66 1.46 -20.74
C ARG A 152 -3.88 0.68 -21.21
N ILE A 153 -4.75 1.33 -21.96
CA ILE A 153 -5.77 0.65 -22.77
C ILE A 153 -5.41 0.89 -24.22
N SER A 154 -5.37 -0.17 -25.03
CA SER A 154 -5.06 -0.07 -26.46
C SER A 154 -6.13 -0.76 -27.29
N ASN A 155 -6.70 -0.05 -28.26
CA ASN A 155 -7.72 -0.60 -29.14
C ASN A 155 -7.08 -1.06 -30.45
N ARG A 156 -6.98 -2.38 -30.63
CA ARG A 156 -6.54 -3.04 -31.88
C ARG A 156 -7.71 -3.68 -32.63
N ALA A 157 -8.94 -3.48 -32.17
CA ALA A 157 -10.15 -3.84 -32.88
C ALA A 157 -10.44 -2.86 -34.03
N ARG A 158 -11.42 -3.19 -34.86
CA ARG A 158 -11.83 -2.37 -36.01
C ARG A 158 -13.00 -1.43 -35.69
N GLN A 159 -13.43 -1.38 -34.43
CA GLN A 159 -14.55 -0.55 -33.96
C GLN A 159 -14.15 0.21 -32.68
N SER A 160 -14.82 1.34 -32.42
CA SER A 160 -14.74 2.01 -31.12
C SER A 160 -15.25 1.11 -30.01
N VAL A 161 -14.70 1.27 -28.81
CA VAL A 161 -15.17 0.57 -27.61
C VAL A 161 -15.32 1.58 -26.48
N ASP A 162 -16.47 1.57 -25.83
CA ASP A 162 -16.70 2.33 -24.61
C ASP A 162 -16.13 1.57 -23.41
N TYR A 163 -15.58 2.29 -22.45
CA TYR A 163 -15.21 1.74 -21.16
C TYR A 163 -15.43 2.73 -20.03
N THR A 164 -15.72 2.22 -18.84
CA THR A 164 -15.85 3.02 -17.62
C THR A 164 -14.63 2.79 -16.72
N PHE A 165 -14.05 3.89 -16.21
CA PHE A 165 -13.00 3.87 -15.20
C PHE A 165 -13.13 5.11 -14.31
N GLY A 166 -12.92 4.96 -12.99
CA GLY A 166 -13.01 6.10 -12.06
C GLY A 166 -14.41 6.76 -11.97
N GLY A 167 -15.47 6.08 -12.43
CA GLY A 167 -16.81 6.63 -12.50
C GLY A 167 -17.12 7.41 -13.78
N GLU A 168 -16.14 7.56 -14.68
CA GLU A 168 -16.29 8.22 -15.97
C GLU A 168 -16.36 7.20 -17.11
N THR A 169 -17.16 7.50 -18.13
CA THR A 169 -17.24 6.72 -19.37
C THR A 169 -16.40 7.39 -20.45
N HIS A 170 -15.60 6.59 -21.15
CA HIS A 170 -14.72 7.02 -22.21
C HIS A 170 -14.93 6.14 -23.45
N GLU A 171 -14.75 6.72 -24.64
CA GLU A 171 -14.67 5.97 -25.90
C GLU A 171 -13.20 5.89 -26.34
N ILE A 172 -12.77 4.72 -26.84
CA ILE A 172 -11.47 4.58 -27.51
C ILE A 172 -11.66 4.07 -28.95
N GLY A 173 -11.25 4.90 -29.92
CA GLY A 173 -11.32 4.56 -31.34
C GLY A 173 -10.29 3.51 -31.80
N PRO A 174 -10.48 2.88 -32.98
CA PRO A 174 -9.53 1.92 -33.54
C PRO A 174 -8.11 2.47 -33.69
N GLY A 175 -7.11 1.68 -33.29
CA GLY A 175 -5.69 2.02 -33.41
C GLY A 175 -5.14 2.92 -32.30
N TYR A 176 -6.01 3.50 -31.46
CA TYR A 176 -5.59 4.40 -30.38
C TYR A 176 -5.13 3.65 -29.13
N SER A 177 -4.37 4.36 -28.30
CA SER A 177 -4.00 3.94 -26.95
C SER A 177 -4.12 5.11 -26.00
N VAL A 178 -4.63 4.85 -24.80
CA VAL A 178 -4.75 5.83 -23.71
C VAL A 178 -4.02 5.33 -22.49
N GLN A 179 -3.31 6.23 -21.82
CA GLN A 179 -2.67 5.97 -20.54
C GLN A 179 -3.48 6.63 -19.43
N HIS A 180 -3.80 5.87 -18.40
CA HIS A 180 -4.44 6.35 -17.19
C HIS A 180 -3.42 6.47 -16.08
N LYS A 181 -3.55 7.49 -15.23
CA LYS A 181 -2.82 7.65 -13.97
C LYS A 181 -3.79 7.94 -12.84
N THR A 182 -3.71 7.18 -11.76
CA THR A 182 -4.57 7.38 -10.57
C THR A 182 -3.85 7.00 -9.28
N CYS A 183 -4.30 7.56 -8.16
CA CYS A 183 -3.87 7.15 -6.83
C CYS A 183 -4.68 5.97 -6.28
N GLU A 184 -5.89 5.74 -6.77
CA GLU A 184 -6.75 4.65 -6.31
C GLU A 184 -6.80 3.53 -7.35
N PRO A 185 -6.52 2.27 -6.95
CA PRO A 185 -6.78 1.15 -7.85
C PRO A 185 -8.29 1.07 -8.10
N GLY A 186 -8.67 0.79 -9.33
CA GLY A 186 -10.07 0.74 -9.73
C GLY A 186 -10.35 -0.43 -10.66
N TYR A 187 -11.58 -0.47 -11.17
CA TYR A 187 -11.96 -1.43 -12.19
C TYR A 187 -12.22 -0.74 -13.50
N ILE A 188 -11.80 -1.40 -14.57
CA ILE A 188 -12.11 -1.04 -15.95
C ILE A 188 -13.30 -1.90 -16.36
N ALA A 189 -14.41 -1.29 -16.76
CA ALA A 189 -15.55 -2.00 -17.31
C ALA A 189 -15.63 -1.70 -18.81
N PHE A 190 -15.35 -2.69 -19.65
CA PHE A 190 -15.49 -2.52 -21.10
C PHE A 190 -16.91 -2.86 -21.52
N ASP A 191 -17.50 -1.97 -22.29
CA ASP A 191 -18.83 -2.13 -22.87
C ASP A 191 -18.67 -2.78 -24.24
N ILE A 192 -18.71 -4.10 -24.25
CA ILE A 192 -18.55 -4.92 -25.46
C ILE A 192 -19.90 -5.52 -25.84
N ALA A 193 -20.32 -5.29 -27.08
CA ALA A 193 -21.55 -5.85 -27.62
C ALA A 193 -21.47 -7.39 -27.64
N GLY A 194 -22.33 -8.06 -26.87
CA GLY A 194 -22.49 -9.52 -26.91
C GLY A 194 -23.32 -9.94 -28.12
N LYS A 195 -23.08 -11.16 -28.63
CA LYS A 195 -23.76 -11.72 -29.82
C LYS A 195 -25.29 -11.86 -29.71
N SER A 196 -25.88 -11.65 -28.53
CA SER A 196 -27.33 -11.66 -28.33
C SER A 196 -27.73 -10.73 -27.16
N ALA A 197 -28.45 -9.65 -27.47
CA ALA A 197 -29.35 -8.91 -26.58
C ALA A 197 -28.80 -8.20 -25.32
N GLY A 198 -27.53 -7.77 -25.27
CA GLY A 198 -27.08 -6.89 -24.18
C GLY A 198 -25.59 -6.55 -24.23
N LYS A 199 -25.26 -5.33 -23.78
CA LYS A 199 -23.90 -4.87 -23.48
C LYS A 199 -23.32 -5.75 -22.36
N VAL A 200 -22.31 -6.56 -22.64
CA VAL A 200 -21.64 -7.36 -21.60
C VAL A 200 -20.54 -6.51 -21.01
N GLN A 201 -20.71 -6.06 -19.76
CA GLN A 201 -19.64 -5.37 -19.04
C GLN A 201 -18.62 -6.39 -18.56
N SER A 202 -17.52 -6.56 -19.29
CA SER A 202 -16.37 -7.30 -18.77
C SER A 202 -15.55 -6.39 -17.86
N ARG A 203 -15.46 -6.76 -16.57
CA ARG A 203 -14.80 -6.00 -15.53
C ARG A 203 -13.40 -6.55 -15.26
N TYR A 204 -12.41 -5.66 -15.30
CA TYR A 204 -10.99 -5.97 -15.05
C TYR A 204 -10.46 -5.08 -13.94
N THR A 205 -9.62 -5.63 -13.06
CA THR A 205 -8.89 -4.82 -12.08
C THR A 205 -7.79 -4.05 -12.81
N ALA A 206 -7.78 -2.72 -12.70
CA ALA A 206 -6.68 -1.88 -13.14
C ALA A 206 -5.46 -2.14 -12.25
N ALA A 207 -4.34 -2.52 -12.85
CA ALA A 207 -3.10 -2.76 -12.12
C ALA A 207 -1.96 -1.93 -12.70
N ASP A 208 -1.06 -1.49 -11.83
CA ASP A 208 0.09 -0.69 -12.24
C ASP A 208 0.98 -1.47 -13.20
N GLY A 209 1.43 -0.80 -14.26
CA GLY A 209 2.27 -1.38 -15.29
C GLY A 209 1.55 -2.38 -16.20
N GLN A 210 0.22 -2.47 -16.18
CA GLN A 210 -0.55 -3.34 -17.09
C GLN A 210 -1.06 -2.60 -18.33
N SER A 211 -1.21 -3.35 -19.41
CA SER A 211 -1.80 -2.95 -20.68
C SER A 211 -2.98 -3.86 -20.99
N TYR A 212 -4.14 -3.28 -21.26
CA TYR A 212 -5.36 -3.97 -21.68
C TYR A 212 -5.50 -3.75 -23.18
N ARG A 213 -5.20 -4.78 -23.96
CA ARG A 213 -5.25 -4.76 -25.42
C ARG A 213 -6.57 -5.36 -25.89
N LEU A 214 -7.40 -4.54 -26.53
CA LEU A 214 -8.65 -4.97 -27.13
C LEU A 214 -8.34 -5.47 -28.55
N SER A 215 -8.55 -6.75 -28.79
CA SER A 215 -8.43 -7.39 -30.10
C SER A 215 -9.81 -7.84 -30.60
N GLN A 216 -9.97 -8.02 -31.90
CA GLN A 216 -11.23 -8.49 -32.51
C GLN A 216 -10.97 -9.77 -33.28
N ASP A 217 -11.72 -10.83 -32.99
CA ASP A 217 -11.61 -12.07 -33.74
C ASP A 217 -12.37 -12.02 -35.07
N ARG A 218 -12.22 -13.06 -35.89
CA ARG A 218 -12.85 -13.14 -37.23
C ARG A 218 -14.38 -13.06 -37.18
N SER A 219 -14.99 -13.33 -36.04
CA SER A 219 -16.44 -13.27 -35.85
C SER A 219 -16.93 -11.91 -35.36
N GLY A 220 -16.04 -10.92 -35.24
CA GLY A 220 -16.35 -9.58 -34.78
C GLY A 220 -16.37 -9.43 -33.26
N GLN A 221 -16.11 -10.48 -32.50
CA GLN A 221 -16.12 -10.45 -31.04
C GLN A 221 -14.85 -9.80 -30.49
N ILE A 222 -15.02 -8.88 -29.53
CA ILE A 222 -13.90 -8.25 -28.82
C ILE A 222 -13.35 -9.20 -27.76
N ARG A 223 -12.02 -9.29 -27.70
CA ARG A 223 -11.25 -9.98 -26.66
C ARG A 223 -10.31 -8.99 -26.01
N ILE A 224 -10.01 -9.22 -24.74
CA ILE A 224 -9.12 -8.36 -23.96
C ILE A 224 -7.95 -9.21 -23.48
N GLU A 225 -6.76 -8.86 -23.95
CA GLU A 225 -5.49 -9.43 -23.54
C GLU A 225 -4.84 -8.51 -22.52
N ILE A 226 -4.34 -9.07 -21.42
CA ILE A 226 -3.70 -8.33 -20.33
C ILE A 226 -2.21 -8.66 -20.39
N GLU A 227 -1.39 -7.64 -20.62
CA GLU A 227 0.05 -7.78 -20.77
C GLU A 227 0.76 -6.71 -19.93
N PRO A 228 1.95 -6.99 -19.38
CA PRO A 228 2.80 -5.94 -18.84
C PRO A 228 3.07 -4.87 -19.91
N VAL A 229 3.07 -3.59 -19.53
CA VAL A 229 3.55 -2.51 -20.38
C VAL A 229 5.05 -2.76 -20.62
N SER A 230 5.42 -3.08 -21.85
CA SER A 230 6.82 -3.29 -22.22
C SER A 230 7.68 -2.06 -21.91
N GLY A 231 8.80 -2.25 -21.20
CA GLY A 231 9.82 -1.22 -20.97
C GLY A 231 9.86 -0.54 -19.60
N ARG A 232 9.56 -1.25 -18.51
CA ARG A 232 10.06 -0.85 -17.16
C ARG A 232 11.16 -1.81 -16.73
#